data_AF-A0A968N1W8-F1
#
_entry.id   AF-A0A968N1W8-F1
#
_cell.length_a   1.000
_cell.length_b   1.000
_cell.length_c   1.000
_cell.angle_alpha   90.00
_cell.angle_beta   90.00
_cell.angle_gamma   90.00
#
_symmetry.space_group_name_H-M   'P 1'
#
loop_
_entity.id
_entity.type
_entity.pdbx_description
1 polymer ?
#
loop_
_entity_poly.entity_id
_entity_poly.type
_entity_poly.pdbx_seq_one_letter_code
_entity_poly.pdbx_strand_id
1 'polypeptide(L)'
;MTISKRTTEYSQRQRHRLRPSLWFEKIMALLATANYILVLFDFSYIPLRDFWLQGRVRLVDFKIGQFEYQFPAEPVTVMPLPVTEWYDWVKGIEPYRDTDEYLNTIEELKDTLFQSSLQSEEVEVILADLRQRSDEIIDTNPFQVANKTGTLERIKNLMREHIFGNTDGSSKEAFNRFWSQEYLSSNDPGEELDFFDAEIAPLIATNYFRPVGENGAPFDNFGLLDFPFMALFFVEFLARSWFISRRRVGVGWFDAMLWRWYDIILFFPLPHWLRFMRLFRIIPITIRLNQANLIDLHAIKKQASQGFVASIAEDLTEVVVVGLLNQVQGSVQRGELTDFLSSTGAKPYIDINNTNEISEIARLLVQLVVNQALPATRHEIEALLGYSFEKAISGLPAYDSLRRLPNFERMQTDLVQQTVSRLYDIVYQQILQLIEHDPEFDKLLNRLVETLSEALTSEIQGKQSLERMEYLLNALIEEIKINYVQRLSEEDIEALLDQTRALRQVARSQ
;
A
#
# COMPACT_ATOMS: atom_id res chain seq x y z
N MET A 1 17.09 -41.37 19.61
CA MET A 1 16.00 -40.46 20.04
C MET A 1 16.57 -39.34 20.92
N THR A 2 17.52 -38.53 20.43
CA THR A 2 18.09 -37.41 21.21
C THR A 2 18.79 -36.35 20.35
N ILE A 3 18.32 -36.08 19.12
CA ILE A 3 18.88 -35.02 18.25
C ILE A 3 17.75 -34.23 17.56
N SER A 4 16.67 -33.93 18.30
CA SER A 4 15.54 -33.13 17.78
C SER A 4 15.25 -31.88 18.62
N LYS A 5 16.00 -31.66 19.72
CA LYS A 5 15.78 -30.53 20.63
C LYS A 5 16.77 -29.37 20.52
N ARG A 6 17.78 -29.42 19.63
CA ARG A 6 18.78 -28.33 19.50
C ARG A 6 18.64 -27.45 18.26
N THR A 7 17.83 -27.84 17.27
CA THR A 7 17.62 -27.05 16.04
C THR A 7 16.45 -26.07 16.14
N THR A 8 15.60 -26.19 17.17
CA THR A 8 14.45 -25.29 17.39
C THR A 8 14.79 -23.99 18.12
N GLU A 9 15.97 -23.88 18.76
CA GLU A 9 16.40 -22.64 19.43
C GLU A 9 17.12 -21.64 18.50
N TYR A 10 17.64 -22.08 17.35
CA TYR A 10 18.36 -21.20 16.43
C TYR A 10 17.43 -20.46 15.45
N SER A 11 16.22 -20.96 15.16
CA SER A 11 15.28 -20.28 14.24
C SER A 11 14.40 -19.21 14.92
N GLN A 12 14.39 -19.12 16.25
CA GLN A 12 13.66 -18.06 16.96
C GLN A 12 14.52 -16.84 17.33
N ARG A 13 15.85 -16.88 17.13
CA ARG A 13 16.75 -15.77 17.53
C ARG A 13 17.03 -14.70 16.47
N GLN A 14 16.47 -14.79 15.26
CA GLN A 14 16.68 -13.81 14.18
C GLN A 14 15.44 -12.96 13.80
N ARG A 15 14.57 -12.66 14.78
CA ARG A 15 13.53 -11.63 14.60
C ARG A 15 13.46 -10.62 15.74
N HIS A 16 14.58 -10.28 16.36
CA HIS A 16 14.68 -8.96 16.98
C HIS A 16 14.95 -7.92 15.89
N ARG A 17 13.91 -7.62 15.09
CA ARG A 17 13.76 -6.24 14.60
C ARG A 17 13.85 -5.42 15.88
N LEU A 18 14.89 -4.61 16.01
CA LEU A 18 15.04 -3.65 17.09
C LEU A 18 13.78 -2.79 17.07
N ARG A 19 12.79 -3.17 17.87
CA ARG A 19 11.62 -2.36 18.13
C ARG A 19 12.17 -1.23 18.99
N PRO A 20 12.31 0.02 18.49
CA PRO A 20 12.20 1.17 19.40
C PRO A 20 11.00 0.90 20.32
N SER A 21 11.09 1.32 21.59
CA SER A 21 10.03 0.99 22.55
C SER A 21 8.68 1.29 21.88
N LEU A 22 7.80 0.28 21.77
CA LEU A 22 6.53 0.44 21.06
C LEU A 22 5.75 1.65 21.57
N TRP A 23 5.99 2.02 22.82
CA TRP A 23 5.49 3.22 23.46
C TRP A 23 6.03 4.53 22.85
N PHE A 24 7.32 4.64 22.54
CA PHE A 24 7.87 5.80 21.82
C PHE A 24 7.22 5.96 20.44
N GLU A 25 7.06 4.87 19.69
CA GLU A 25 6.39 4.92 18.38
C GLU A 25 4.93 5.36 18.49
N LYS A 26 4.22 4.90 19.53
CA LYS A 26 2.85 5.34 19.81
C LYS A 26 2.78 6.83 20.12
N ILE A 27 3.67 7.35 20.96
CA ILE A 27 3.71 8.80 21.27
C ILE A 27 4.00 9.61 20.00
N MET A 28 5.00 9.21 19.23
CA MET A 28 5.36 9.93 18.00
C MET A 28 4.24 9.89 16.96
N ALA A 29 3.51 8.78 16.87
CA ALA A 29 2.34 8.67 16.00
C ALA A 29 1.21 9.59 16.49
N LEU A 30 0.91 9.60 17.79
CA LEU A 30 -0.11 10.48 18.37
C LEU A 30 0.23 11.96 18.21
N LEU A 31 1.50 12.35 18.40
CA LEU A 31 1.96 13.72 18.16
C LEU A 31 1.80 14.13 16.69
N ALA A 32 2.12 13.23 15.75
CA ALA A 32 1.91 13.49 14.33
C ALA A 32 0.42 13.59 13.97
N THR A 33 -0.44 12.76 14.56
CA THR A 33 -1.89 12.87 14.40
C THR A 33 -2.44 14.17 14.99
N ALA A 34 -2.02 14.56 16.20
CA ALA A 34 -2.43 15.81 16.82
C ALA A 34 -2.01 17.04 15.99
N ASN A 35 -0.77 17.04 15.49
CA ASN A 35 -0.30 18.07 14.57
C ASN A 35 -1.15 18.14 13.29
N TYR A 36 -1.56 16.99 12.74
CA TYR A 36 -2.40 16.96 11.55
C TYR A 36 -3.82 17.44 11.80
N ILE A 37 -4.41 17.11 12.94
CA ILE A 37 -5.70 17.66 13.35
C ILE A 37 -5.60 19.19 13.46
N LEU A 38 -4.51 19.71 14.04
CA LEU A 38 -4.27 21.15 14.11
C LEU A 38 -4.15 21.79 12.71
N VAL A 39 -3.50 21.11 11.75
CA VAL A 39 -3.45 21.56 10.34
C VAL A 39 -4.84 21.56 9.71
N LEU A 40 -5.64 20.50 9.88
CA LEU A 40 -7.00 20.44 9.34
C LEU A 40 -7.88 21.53 9.94
N PHE A 41 -7.77 21.75 11.25
CA PHE A 41 -8.44 22.83 11.96
C PHE A 41 -8.08 24.19 11.37
N ASP A 42 -6.78 24.48 11.17
CA ASP A 42 -6.30 25.72 10.57
C ASP A 42 -6.88 26.01 9.17
N PHE A 43 -7.00 24.96 8.35
CA PHE A 43 -7.61 25.04 7.03
C PHE A 43 -9.12 25.31 7.10
N SER A 44 -9.80 24.71 8.06
CA SER A 44 -11.25 24.87 8.25
C SER A 44 -11.65 26.15 8.98
N TYR A 45 -10.71 26.82 9.65
CA TYR A 45 -11.00 27.89 10.59
C TYR A 45 -11.67 29.11 9.94
N ILE A 46 -11.13 29.62 8.84
CA ILE A 46 -11.69 30.82 8.18
C ILE A 46 -13.09 30.54 7.62
N PRO A 47 -13.33 29.46 6.85
CA PRO A 47 -14.68 29.12 6.38
C PRO A 47 -15.69 28.88 7.51
N LEU A 48 -15.25 28.35 8.65
CA LEU A 48 -16.11 28.03 9.79
C LEU A 48 -16.07 29.10 10.91
N ARG A 49 -15.42 30.25 10.70
CA ARG A 49 -15.24 31.25 11.76
C ARG A 49 -16.57 31.71 12.34
N ASP A 50 -17.59 31.89 11.50
CA ASP A 50 -18.90 32.40 11.93
C ASP A 50 -19.60 31.39 12.84
N PHE A 51 -19.40 30.10 12.57
CA PHE A 51 -19.80 29.03 13.47
C PHE A 51 -19.02 29.08 14.79
N TRP A 52 -17.70 29.29 14.76
CA TRP A 52 -16.89 29.42 15.97
C TRP A 52 -17.22 30.67 16.81
N LEU A 53 -17.71 31.73 16.17
CA LEU A 53 -18.11 32.99 16.81
C LEU A 53 -19.50 32.89 17.43
N GLN A 54 -20.47 32.36 16.69
CA GLN A 54 -21.88 32.41 17.08
C GLN A 54 -22.42 31.10 17.65
N GLY A 55 -21.76 29.97 17.38
CA GLY A 55 -22.28 28.64 17.69
C GLY A 55 -23.55 28.26 16.93
N ARG A 56 -24.02 29.08 15.98
CA ARG A 56 -25.27 28.87 15.24
C ARG A 56 -25.03 27.98 14.02
N VAL A 57 -25.74 26.85 13.93
CA VAL A 57 -25.74 25.98 12.75
C VAL A 57 -27.12 25.99 12.11
N ARG A 58 -27.16 26.35 10.83
CA ARG A 58 -28.33 26.11 9.98
C ARG A 58 -28.13 24.79 9.25
N LEU A 59 -28.86 23.77 9.66
CA LEU A 59 -28.83 22.46 9.01
C LEU A 59 -29.70 22.54 7.75
N VAL A 60 -29.18 22.01 6.64
CA VAL A 60 -29.90 21.97 5.37
C VAL A 60 -30.83 20.77 5.39
N ASP A 61 -32.08 20.97 4.96
CA ASP A 61 -33.03 19.88 4.76
C ASP A 61 -32.41 18.83 3.85
N PHE A 62 -32.44 17.56 4.27
CA PHE A 62 -31.95 16.48 3.43
C PHE A 62 -33.06 15.48 3.11
N LYS A 63 -33.00 15.00 1.87
CA LYS A 63 -33.89 13.97 1.34
C LYS A 63 -33.06 12.79 0.89
N ILE A 64 -33.14 11.68 1.63
CA ILE A 64 -32.51 10.40 1.27
C ILE A 64 -33.62 9.38 1.05
N GLY A 65 -33.95 9.14 -0.22
CA GLY A 65 -35.04 8.23 -0.60
C GLY A 65 -36.39 8.72 -0.06
N GLN A 66 -37.01 7.92 0.82
CA GLN A 66 -38.28 8.23 1.48
C GLN A 66 -38.11 9.04 2.77
N PHE A 67 -36.88 9.22 3.27
CA PHE A 67 -36.61 10.01 4.46
C PHE A 67 -36.39 11.47 4.07
N GLU A 68 -37.33 12.31 4.49
CA GLU A 68 -37.27 13.76 4.40
C GLU A 68 -37.29 14.30 5.83
N TYR A 69 -36.20 14.94 6.25
CA TYR A 69 -36.11 15.59 7.55
C TYR A 69 -35.95 17.09 7.32
N GLN A 70 -36.96 17.84 7.75
CA GLN A 70 -36.95 19.30 7.73
C GLN A 70 -36.36 19.78 9.05
N PHE A 71 -35.26 20.52 8.97
CA PHE A 71 -34.70 21.15 10.16
C PHE A 71 -35.51 22.42 10.49
N PRO A 72 -35.55 22.84 11.76
CA PRO A 72 -36.13 24.13 12.12
C PRO A 72 -35.52 25.26 11.28
N ALA A 73 -36.34 26.24 10.88
CA ALA A 73 -35.87 27.41 10.15
C ALA A 73 -34.88 28.25 10.99
N GLU A 74 -35.03 28.19 12.31
CA GLU A 74 -34.17 28.86 13.28
C GLU A 74 -32.84 28.11 13.47
N PRO A 75 -31.69 28.83 13.45
CA PRO A 75 -30.38 28.22 13.68
C PRO A 75 -30.31 27.57 15.07
N VAL A 76 -29.84 26.33 15.13
CA VAL A 76 -29.60 25.67 16.41
C VAL A 76 -28.26 26.15 16.96
N THR A 77 -28.26 26.73 18.16
CA THR A 77 -27.03 27.06 18.88
C THR A 77 -26.44 25.77 19.47
N VAL A 78 -25.34 25.32 18.89
CA VAL A 78 -24.50 24.24 19.42
C VAL A 78 -23.38 24.84 20.27
N MET A 79 -22.92 24.08 21.26
CA MET A 79 -21.97 24.49 22.31
C MET A 79 -21.00 25.62 21.87
N PRO A 80 -21.12 26.84 22.42
CA PRO A 80 -20.23 27.94 22.09
C PRO A 80 -18.86 27.65 22.71
N LEU A 81 -17.93 27.16 21.90
CA LEU A 81 -16.53 27.11 22.26
C LEU A 81 -15.93 28.46 21.85
N PRO A 82 -15.28 29.22 22.75
CA PRO A 82 -14.73 30.56 22.45
C PRO A 82 -13.45 30.45 21.63
N VAL A 83 -13.48 29.74 20.50
CA VAL A 83 -12.30 29.42 19.70
C VAL A 83 -11.71 30.69 19.06
N THR A 84 -12.55 31.67 18.74
CA THR A 84 -12.15 32.96 18.15
C THR A 84 -11.18 33.72 19.03
N GLU A 85 -11.42 33.78 20.34
CA GLU A 85 -10.55 34.47 21.32
C GLU A 85 -9.12 33.91 21.33
N TRP A 86 -8.95 32.62 21.05
CA TRP A 86 -7.67 31.91 21.16
C TRP A 86 -6.97 31.74 19.81
N TYR A 87 -7.68 31.96 18.70
CA TYR A 87 -7.18 31.61 17.37
C TYR A 87 -7.24 32.75 16.35
N ASP A 88 -8.02 33.80 16.56
CA ASP A 88 -8.06 34.95 15.63
C ASP A 88 -6.67 35.58 15.45
N TRP A 89 -5.86 35.65 16.50
CA TRP A 89 -4.46 36.12 16.40
C TRP A 89 -3.59 35.26 15.47
N VAL A 90 -3.89 33.95 15.34
CA VAL A 90 -3.16 33.04 14.44
C VAL A 90 -3.41 33.44 13.00
N LYS A 91 -4.64 33.87 12.72
CA LYS A 91 -5.05 34.37 11.42
C LYS A 91 -4.87 35.89 11.27
N GLY A 92 -4.41 36.61 12.28
CA GLY A 92 -4.35 38.08 12.25
C GLY A 92 -5.74 38.69 12.00
N ILE A 93 -6.77 38.12 12.61
CA ILE A 93 -8.13 38.62 12.47
C ILE A 93 -8.34 39.69 13.54
N GLU A 94 -8.83 40.85 13.10
CA GLU A 94 -9.13 41.99 13.94
C GLU A 94 -10.59 42.41 13.71
N PRO A 95 -11.27 42.97 14.74
CA PRO A 95 -12.57 43.61 14.54
C PRO A 95 -12.47 44.67 13.45
N TYR A 96 -13.46 44.70 12.55
CA TYR A 96 -13.49 45.74 11.53
C TYR A 96 -13.97 47.04 12.18
N ARG A 97 -13.13 48.07 12.17
CA ARG A 97 -13.32 49.32 12.93
C ARG A 97 -14.74 49.89 12.82
N ASP A 98 -15.23 50.12 11.60
CA ASP A 98 -16.49 50.85 11.42
C ASP A 98 -17.71 50.03 11.92
N THR A 99 -17.69 48.71 11.78
CA THR A 99 -18.75 47.83 12.31
C THR A 99 -18.65 47.62 13.81
N ASP A 100 -17.44 47.63 14.36
CA ASP A 100 -17.21 47.53 15.82
C ASP A 100 -17.63 48.81 16.52
N GLU A 101 -17.25 49.97 15.99
CA GLU A 101 -17.72 51.28 16.47
C GLU A 101 -19.25 51.37 16.39
N TYR A 102 -19.87 50.89 15.32
CA TYR A 102 -21.33 50.87 15.19
C TYR A 102 -22.01 50.03 16.29
N LEU A 103 -21.47 48.85 16.63
CA LEU A 103 -21.98 48.05 17.75
C LEU A 103 -21.74 48.73 19.11
N ASN A 104 -20.59 49.38 19.30
CA ASN A 104 -20.29 50.14 20.52
C ASN A 104 -21.24 51.34 20.69
N THR A 105 -21.58 52.06 19.62
CA THR A 105 -22.58 53.15 19.65
C THR A 105 -23.97 52.63 20.04
N ILE A 106 -24.33 51.41 19.67
CA ILE A 106 -25.59 50.78 20.10
C ILE A 106 -25.58 50.47 21.59
N GLU A 107 -24.47 49.97 22.13
CA GLU A 107 -24.32 49.78 23.58
C GLU A 107 -24.38 51.12 24.33
N GLU A 108 -23.77 52.18 23.80
CA GLU A 108 -23.89 53.55 24.34
C GLU A 108 -25.36 54.05 24.33
N LEU A 109 -26.11 53.76 23.27
CA LEU A 109 -27.54 54.05 23.20
C LEU A 109 -28.31 53.33 24.31
N LYS A 110 -28.08 52.03 24.48
CA LYS A 110 -28.74 51.22 25.52
C LYS A 110 -28.46 51.79 26.90
N ASP A 111 -27.20 52.06 27.22
CA ASP A 111 -26.78 52.64 28.49
C ASP A 111 -27.43 54.01 28.75
N THR A 112 -27.53 54.84 27.71
CA THR A 112 -28.15 56.16 27.80
C THR A 112 -29.66 56.07 27.98
N LEU A 113 -30.34 55.14 27.33
CA LEU A 113 -31.78 54.90 27.49
C LEU A 113 -32.14 54.38 28.90
N PHE A 114 -31.22 53.71 29.59
CA PHE A 114 -31.42 53.34 31.00
C PHE A 114 -31.35 54.53 31.96
N GLN A 115 -30.63 55.60 31.59
CA GLN A 115 -30.36 56.75 32.45
C GLN A 115 -31.22 57.97 32.13
N SER A 116 -31.61 58.12 30.87
CA SER A 116 -32.29 59.29 30.30
C SER A 116 -33.55 58.86 29.53
N SER A 117 -34.44 59.81 29.23
CA SER A 117 -35.62 59.51 28.41
C SER A 117 -35.24 59.44 26.92
N LEU A 118 -35.99 58.65 26.14
CA LEU A 118 -35.84 58.54 24.68
C LEU A 118 -35.90 59.90 23.96
N GLN A 119 -36.62 60.86 24.53
CA GLN A 119 -36.84 62.21 23.99
C GLN A 119 -35.75 63.22 24.40
N SER A 120 -34.67 62.76 25.04
CA SER A 120 -33.55 63.62 25.41
C SER A 120 -32.69 63.99 24.18
N GLU A 121 -32.05 65.17 24.23
CA GLU A 121 -31.14 65.63 23.18
C GLU A 121 -29.91 64.71 23.05
N GLU A 122 -29.44 64.15 24.17
CA GLU A 122 -28.35 63.17 24.21
C GLU A 122 -28.67 61.91 23.39
N VAL A 123 -29.87 61.36 23.54
CA VAL A 123 -30.31 60.18 22.77
C VAL A 123 -30.45 60.49 21.27
N GLU A 124 -30.96 61.68 20.91
CA GLU A 124 -31.08 62.05 19.49
C GLU A 124 -29.71 62.17 18.80
N VAL A 125 -28.68 62.64 19.52
CA VAL A 125 -27.30 62.69 19.01
C VAL A 125 -26.79 61.28 18.68
N ILE A 126 -27.01 60.32 19.58
CA ILE A 126 -26.58 58.91 19.36
C ILE A 126 -27.38 58.29 18.21
N LEU A 127 -28.70 58.50 18.16
CA LEU A 127 -29.54 58.01 17.07
C LEU A 127 -29.14 58.61 15.71
N ALA A 128 -28.78 59.89 15.67
CA ALA A 128 -28.27 60.52 14.45
C ALA A 128 -26.94 59.90 13.98
N ASP A 129 -26.03 59.59 14.91
CA ASP A 129 -24.78 58.89 14.60
C ASP A 129 -25.05 57.48 14.05
N LEU A 130 -25.96 56.72 14.65
CA LEU A 130 -26.35 55.39 14.16
C LEU A 130 -26.95 55.43 12.75
N ARG A 131 -27.78 56.44 12.45
CA ARG A 131 -28.32 56.67 11.11
C ARG A 131 -27.21 56.94 10.09
N GLN A 132 -26.29 57.85 10.41
CA GLN A 132 -25.15 58.16 9.54
C GLN A 132 -24.27 56.91 9.30
N ARG A 133 -23.90 56.20 10.36
CA ARG A 133 -23.08 54.98 10.25
C ARG A 133 -23.78 53.87 9.48
N SER A 134 -25.10 53.73 9.62
CA SER A 134 -25.89 52.79 8.84
C SER A 134 -25.80 53.09 7.33
N ASP A 135 -25.95 54.36 6.95
CA ASP A 135 -25.82 54.79 5.57
C ASP A 135 -24.39 54.55 5.03
N GLU A 136 -23.38 54.85 5.83
CA GLU A 136 -21.97 54.59 5.48
C GLU A 136 -21.67 53.10 5.28
N ILE A 137 -22.15 52.22 6.17
CA ILE A 137 -22.00 50.77 6.04
C ILE A 137 -22.67 50.26 4.75
N ILE A 138 -23.86 50.78 4.42
CA ILE A 138 -24.60 50.41 3.21
C ILE A 138 -23.87 50.86 1.93
N ASP A 139 -23.31 52.08 1.93
CA ASP A 139 -22.63 52.64 0.76
C ASP A 139 -21.25 52.03 0.52
N THR A 140 -20.47 51.85 1.58
CA THR A 140 -19.07 51.41 1.48
C THR A 140 -18.91 49.90 1.45
N ASN A 141 -19.90 49.15 1.92
CA ASN A 141 -19.88 47.70 2.05
C ASN A 141 -18.59 47.18 2.72
N PRO A 142 -18.39 47.45 4.03
CA PRO A 142 -17.19 47.01 4.75
C PRO A 142 -17.04 45.48 4.80
N PHE A 143 -18.13 44.74 4.59
CA PHE A 143 -18.16 43.27 4.55
C PHE A 143 -17.46 42.69 3.32
N GLN A 144 -17.24 43.48 2.27
CA GLN A 144 -16.57 43.00 1.06
C GLN A 144 -15.15 42.51 1.34
N VAL A 145 -14.42 43.17 2.26
CA VAL A 145 -13.03 42.82 2.60
C VAL A 145 -12.93 41.41 3.20
N ALA A 146 -13.93 41.00 3.99
CA ALA A 146 -14.02 39.67 4.59
C ALA A 146 -14.69 38.63 3.66
N ASN A 147 -15.02 38.99 2.41
CA ASN A 147 -15.83 38.20 1.48
C ASN A 147 -17.23 37.86 2.04
N LYS A 148 -17.87 38.84 2.68
CA LYS A 148 -19.15 38.71 3.39
C LYS A 148 -20.25 39.64 2.86
N THR A 149 -20.17 40.09 1.62
CA THR A 149 -21.22 40.92 1.00
C THR A 149 -22.63 40.33 1.16
N GLY A 150 -22.77 39.00 1.09
CA GLY A 150 -24.05 38.32 1.33
C GLY A 150 -24.60 38.52 2.74
N THR A 151 -23.74 38.67 3.76
CA THR A 151 -24.15 38.99 5.13
C THR A 151 -24.75 40.39 5.21
N LEU A 152 -24.15 41.38 4.52
CA LEU A 152 -24.71 42.73 4.44
C LEU A 152 -26.07 42.73 3.74
N GLU A 153 -26.22 41.99 2.64
CA GLU A 153 -27.54 41.87 1.98
C GLU A 153 -28.59 41.22 2.89
N ARG A 154 -28.19 40.22 3.69
CA ARG A 154 -29.09 39.64 4.70
C ARG A 154 -29.51 40.66 5.75
N ILE A 155 -28.56 41.43 6.30
CA ILE A 155 -28.83 42.52 7.26
C ILE A 155 -29.81 43.53 6.66
N LYS A 156 -29.56 43.98 5.41
CA LYS A 156 -30.44 44.91 4.69
C LYS A 156 -31.84 44.36 4.49
N ASN A 157 -31.97 43.07 4.15
CA ASN A 157 -33.26 42.44 3.94
C ASN A 157 -34.05 42.28 5.23
N LEU A 158 -33.41 41.80 6.31
CA LEU A 158 -34.03 41.70 7.64
C LEU A 158 -34.54 43.07 8.09
N MET A 159 -33.77 44.13 7.83
CA MET A 159 -34.20 45.47 8.23
C MET A 159 -35.38 46.01 7.42
N ARG A 160 -35.39 45.78 6.09
CA ARG A 160 -36.54 46.14 5.24
C ARG A 160 -37.79 45.36 5.64
N GLU A 161 -37.64 44.06 5.90
CA GLU A 161 -38.74 43.19 6.29
C GLU A 161 -39.36 43.63 7.62
N HIS A 162 -38.53 43.96 8.61
CA HIS A 162 -39.00 44.44 9.91
C HIS A 162 -39.71 45.81 9.82
N ILE A 163 -39.19 46.76 9.04
CA ILE A 163 -39.76 48.12 8.95
C ILE A 163 -40.93 48.24 7.97
N PHE A 164 -40.89 47.54 6.84
CA PHE A 164 -41.87 47.69 5.74
C PHE A 164 -42.75 46.45 5.53
N GLY A 165 -42.43 45.31 6.17
CA GLY A 165 -43.11 44.03 5.93
C GLY A 165 -42.78 43.37 4.59
N ASN A 166 -41.76 43.87 3.87
CA ASN A 166 -41.31 43.35 2.57
C ASN A 166 -39.85 43.77 2.28
N THR A 167 -39.25 43.26 1.21
CA THR A 167 -37.86 43.55 0.81
C THR A 167 -37.72 44.60 -0.30
N ASP A 168 -38.80 45.24 -0.73
CA ASP A 168 -38.81 46.14 -1.90
C ASP A 168 -38.40 47.58 -1.55
N GLY A 169 -38.43 47.93 -0.26
CA GLY A 169 -38.06 49.26 0.25
C GLY A 169 -36.54 49.56 0.24
N SER A 170 -36.19 50.83 0.38
CA SER A 170 -34.79 51.26 0.53
C SER A 170 -34.21 50.76 1.86
N SER A 171 -33.03 50.11 1.83
CA SER A 171 -32.38 49.69 3.07
C SER A 171 -31.96 50.89 3.92
N LYS A 172 -31.46 51.96 3.29
CA LYS A 172 -31.09 53.18 4.01
C LYS A 172 -32.29 53.79 4.73
N GLU A 173 -33.43 53.84 4.05
CA GLU A 173 -34.66 54.35 4.65
C GLU A 173 -35.14 53.46 5.81
N ALA A 174 -35.00 52.13 5.69
CA ALA A 174 -35.32 51.21 6.79
C ALA A 174 -34.47 51.50 8.04
N PHE A 175 -33.15 51.60 7.90
CA PHE A 175 -32.25 51.93 9.01
C PHE A 175 -32.50 53.34 9.58
N ASN A 176 -32.69 54.33 8.69
CA ASN A 176 -32.98 55.70 9.10
C ASN A 176 -34.30 55.82 9.88
N ARG A 177 -35.31 55.02 9.51
CA ARG A 177 -36.57 54.95 10.24
C ARG A 177 -36.44 54.18 11.55
N PHE A 178 -35.76 53.03 11.56
CA PHE A 178 -35.53 52.23 12.77
C PHE A 178 -34.85 53.05 13.87
N TRP A 179 -33.77 53.76 13.52
CA TRP A 179 -33.03 54.62 14.44
C TRP A 179 -33.63 56.02 14.61
N SER A 180 -34.96 56.20 14.50
CA SER A 180 -35.61 57.49 14.72
C SER A 180 -36.34 57.53 16.06
N GLN A 181 -36.32 58.67 16.75
CA GLN A 181 -37.12 58.86 17.96
C GLN A 181 -38.61 58.63 17.70
N GLU A 182 -39.12 59.02 16.53
CA GLU A 182 -40.52 58.81 16.16
C GLU A 182 -40.89 57.32 16.13
N TYR A 183 -40.06 56.49 15.49
CA TYR A 183 -40.30 55.05 15.41
C TYR A 183 -40.18 54.37 16.78
N LEU A 184 -39.11 54.66 17.51
CA LEU A 184 -38.87 54.07 18.84
C LEU A 184 -39.90 54.56 19.87
N SER A 185 -40.49 55.75 19.70
CA SER A 185 -41.56 56.23 20.60
C SER A 185 -42.93 55.63 20.26
N SER A 186 -43.12 55.21 19.00
CA SER A 186 -44.36 54.61 18.52
C SER A 186 -44.42 53.10 18.79
N ASN A 187 -43.27 52.46 19.02
CA ASN A 187 -43.11 51.06 19.37
C ASN A 187 -42.49 50.93 20.78
N ASP A 188 -42.25 49.71 21.26
CA ASP A 188 -41.49 49.49 22.50
C ASP A 188 -39.98 49.47 22.18
N PRO A 189 -39.17 50.43 22.65
CA PRO A 189 -37.73 50.42 22.44
C PRO A 189 -37.05 49.13 22.89
N GLY A 190 -37.56 48.49 23.95
CA GLY A 190 -37.01 47.22 24.45
C GLY A 190 -37.16 46.09 23.43
N GLU A 191 -38.36 45.90 22.88
CA GLU A 191 -38.64 44.87 21.87
C GLU A 191 -37.85 45.12 20.57
N GLU A 192 -37.72 46.38 20.15
CA GLU A 192 -36.96 46.76 18.95
C GLU A 192 -35.46 46.51 19.10
N LEU A 193 -34.90 46.82 20.28
CA LEU A 193 -33.50 46.53 20.59
C LEU A 193 -33.24 45.03 20.75
N ASP A 194 -34.18 44.28 21.33
CA ASP A 194 -34.11 42.82 21.42
C ASP A 194 -34.10 42.16 20.02
N PHE A 195 -34.95 42.65 19.10
CA PHE A 195 -34.92 42.23 17.70
C PHE A 195 -33.54 42.48 17.09
N PHE A 196 -32.99 43.68 17.29
CA PHE A 196 -31.71 44.06 16.74
C PHE A 196 -30.59 43.15 17.27
N ASP A 197 -30.57 42.90 18.57
CA ASP A 197 -29.58 42.05 19.24
C ASP A 197 -29.69 40.57 18.84
N ALA A 198 -30.89 40.09 18.55
CA ALA A 198 -31.13 38.71 18.15
C ALA A 198 -30.74 38.43 16.68
N GLU A 199 -31.12 39.34 15.78
CA GLU A 199 -31.11 39.12 14.33
C GLU A 199 -30.02 39.91 13.58
N ILE A 200 -29.74 41.15 13.97
CA ILE A 200 -28.86 42.05 13.23
C ILE A 200 -27.44 42.11 13.81
N ALA A 201 -27.31 42.40 15.11
CA ALA A 201 -26.02 42.55 15.79
C ALA A 201 -25.09 41.33 15.59
N PRO A 202 -25.57 40.07 15.68
CA PRO A 202 -24.70 38.91 15.48
C PRO A 202 -24.13 38.85 14.06
N LEU A 203 -24.91 39.26 13.05
CA LEU A 203 -24.46 39.29 11.66
C LEU A 203 -23.38 40.36 11.45
N ILE A 204 -23.54 41.53 12.08
CA ILE A 204 -22.55 42.61 12.06
C ILE A 204 -21.25 42.16 12.74
N ALA A 205 -21.34 41.51 13.90
CA ALA A 205 -20.20 40.99 14.65
C ALA A 205 -19.38 39.94 13.87
N THR A 206 -19.96 39.32 12.84
CA THR A 206 -19.18 38.40 11.98
C THR A 206 -18.17 39.12 11.10
N ASN A 207 -18.32 40.43 10.87
CA ASN A 207 -17.38 41.18 10.04
C ASN A 207 -16.01 41.26 10.71
N TYR A 208 -14.96 41.21 9.90
CA TYR A 208 -13.59 41.31 10.41
C TYR A 208 -12.66 41.88 9.36
N PHE A 209 -11.55 42.44 9.83
CA PHE A 209 -10.45 42.85 8.99
C PHE A 209 -9.29 41.86 9.13
N ARG A 210 -8.56 41.68 8.02
CA ARG A 210 -7.34 40.87 8.01
C ARG A 210 -6.23 41.68 7.34
N PRO A 211 -5.18 42.07 8.07
CA PRO A 211 -4.10 42.84 7.51
C PRO A 211 -3.35 42.00 6.47
N VAL A 212 -2.98 42.66 5.38
CA VAL A 212 -2.22 42.08 4.28
C VAL A 212 -0.79 42.59 4.39
N GLY A 213 0.18 41.67 4.38
CA GLY A 213 1.59 42.02 4.43
C GLY A 213 2.09 42.62 3.11
N GLU A 214 3.33 43.12 3.09
CA GLU A 214 3.97 43.66 1.89
C GLU A 214 4.07 42.64 0.73
N ASN A 215 3.96 41.35 1.03
CA ASN A 215 3.93 40.25 0.07
C ASN A 215 2.55 40.00 -0.57
N GLY A 216 1.53 40.80 -0.23
CA GLY A 216 0.17 40.65 -0.74
C GLY A 216 -0.61 39.47 -0.14
N ALA A 217 -0.05 38.76 0.84
CA ALA A 217 -0.73 37.67 1.53
C ALA A 217 -1.32 38.14 2.87
N PRO A 218 -2.49 37.64 3.28
CA PRO A 218 -3.01 37.90 4.61
C PRO A 218 -2.07 37.35 5.70
N PHE A 219 -2.02 38.03 6.83
CA PHE A 219 -1.20 37.60 7.96
C PHE A 219 -1.57 36.18 8.43
N ASP A 220 -0.56 35.34 8.66
CA ASP A 220 -0.79 33.95 9.07
C ASP A 220 0.37 33.42 9.91
N ASN A 221 0.12 33.33 11.21
CA ASN A 221 1.06 32.91 12.23
C ASN A 221 1.03 31.40 12.48
N PHE A 222 0.28 30.61 11.70
CA PHE A 222 0.18 29.17 11.94
C PHE A 222 1.55 28.48 11.97
N GLY A 223 2.51 29.01 11.20
CA GLY A 223 3.89 28.54 11.24
C GLY A 223 4.50 28.53 12.64
N LEU A 224 4.14 29.46 13.53
CA LEU A 224 4.61 29.51 14.91
C LEU A 224 4.06 28.35 15.76
N LEU A 225 2.80 27.97 15.54
CA LEU A 225 2.18 26.83 16.22
C LEU A 225 2.70 25.49 15.68
N ASP A 226 2.99 25.44 14.38
CA ASP A 226 3.48 24.23 13.71
C ASP A 226 4.99 23.99 13.95
N PHE A 227 5.75 25.06 14.19
CA PHE A 227 7.20 25.02 14.34
C PHE A 227 7.70 24.05 15.44
N PRO A 228 7.13 24.01 16.66
CA PRO A 228 7.54 23.04 17.69
C PRO A 228 7.42 21.58 17.21
N PHE A 229 6.37 21.26 16.45
CA PHE A 229 6.20 19.93 15.87
C PHE A 229 7.22 19.66 14.77
N MET A 230 7.43 20.62 13.86
CA MET A 230 8.46 20.50 12.81
C MET A 230 9.85 20.27 13.42
N ALA A 231 10.22 21.06 14.43
CA ALA A 231 11.50 20.93 15.11
C ALA A 231 11.65 19.55 15.79
N LEU A 232 10.60 19.08 16.47
CA LEU A 232 10.57 17.76 17.10
C LEU A 232 10.74 16.63 16.06
N PHE A 233 10.01 16.68 14.95
CA PHE A 233 10.11 15.67 13.88
C PHE A 233 11.45 15.74 13.15
N PHE A 234 12.00 16.94 12.96
CA PHE A 234 13.32 17.13 12.36
C PHE A 234 14.41 16.50 13.23
N VAL A 235 14.43 16.79 14.53
CA VAL A 235 15.41 16.22 15.47
C VAL A 235 15.26 14.70 15.57
N GLU A 236 14.04 14.18 15.65
CA GLU A 236 13.79 12.74 15.66
C GLU A 236 14.26 12.06 14.37
N PHE A 237 14.01 12.69 13.21
CA PHE A 237 14.44 12.20 11.92
C PHE A 237 15.97 12.11 11.83
N LEU A 238 16.69 13.15 12.26
CA LEU A 238 18.16 13.15 12.32
C LEU A 238 18.69 12.09 13.29
N ALA A 239 18.16 12.03 14.52
CA ALA A 239 18.60 11.09 15.53
C ALA A 239 18.41 9.63 15.07
N ARG A 240 17.25 9.31 14.50
CA ARG A 240 16.95 7.93 14.08
C ARG A 240 17.64 7.56 12.77
N SER A 241 17.82 8.48 11.81
CA SER A 241 18.65 8.19 10.60
C SER A 241 20.13 7.98 10.96
N TRP A 242 20.67 8.76 11.89
CA TRP A 242 22.02 8.59 12.41
C TRP A 242 22.20 7.23 13.11
N PHE A 243 21.23 6.85 13.95
CA PHE A 243 21.21 5.57 14.63
C PHE A 243 21.14 4.37 13.66
N ILE A 244 20.36 4.49 12.57
CA ILE A 244 20.29 3.46 11.51
C ILE A 244 21.65 3.29 10.82
N SER A 245 22.28 4.40 10.43
CA SER A 245 23.60 4.38 9.77
C SER A 245 24.69 3.77 10.67
N ARG A 246 24.66 4.04 11.97
CA ARG A 246 25.62 3.46 12.94
C ARG A 246 25.44 1.95 13.16
N ARG A 247 24.24 1.41 12.98
CA ARG A 247 23.93 0.00 13.28
C ARG A 247 23.94 -0.92 12.06
N ARG A 248 23.83 -0.38 10.84
CA ARG A 248 23.79 -1.17 9.62
C ARG A 248 25.09 -1.05 8.84
N VAL A 249 25.75 -2.19 8.63
CA VAL A 249 26.98 -2.27 7.84
C VAL A 249 26.64 -1.89 6.39
N GLY A 250 27.39 -0.95 5.80
CA GLY A 250 27.24 -0.53 4.41
C GLY A 250 26.12 0.48 4.11
N VAL A 251 25.50 1.10 5.12
CA VAL A 251 24.47 2.14 4.92
C VAL A 251 25.01 3.52 5.28
N GLY A 252 25.20 4.38 4.29
CA GLY A 252 25.55 5.78 4.50
C GLY A 252 24.45 6.53 5.25
N TRP A 253 24.78 7.64 5.91
CA TRP A 253 23.78 8.43 6.64
C TRP A 253 22.71 9.03 5.71
N PHE A 254 23.11 9.49 4.53
CA PHE A 254 22.19 9.93 3.47
C PHE A 254 21.29 8.80 2.98
N ASP A 255 21.81 7.58 2.83
CA ASP A 255 20.99 6.42 2.45
C ASP A 255 19.94 6.11 3.53
N ALA A 256 20.32 6.22 4.81
CA ALA A 256 19.40 6.05 5.93
C ALA A 256 18.30 7.14 5.96
N MET A 257 18.60 8.37 5.53
CA MET A 257 17.60 9.44 5.35
C MET A 257 16.66 9.11 4.19
N LEU A 258 17.19 8.65 3.05
CA LEU A 258 16.39 8.29 1.87
C LEU A 258 15.42 7.13 2.15
N TRP A 259 15.80 6.15 2.97
CA TRP A 259 14.89 5.09 3.41
C TRP A 259 13.68 5.59 4.20
N ARG A 260 13.78 6.80 4.74
CA ARG A 260 12.73 7.47 5.53
C ARG A 260 12.27 8.76 4.86
N TRP A 261 12.35 8.84 3.54
CA TRP A 261 11.96 10.03 2.76
C TRP A 261 10.56 10.55 3.13
N TYR A 262 9.62 9.65 3.48
CA TYR A 262 8.26 10.02 3.88
C TYR A 262 8.20 10.89 5.13
N ASP A 263 9.15 10.73 6.07
CA ASP A 263 9.19 11.52 7.31
C ASP A 263 9.62 12.98 7.05
N ILE A 264 10.25 13.26 5.90
CA ILE A 264 10.63 14.63 5.51
C ILE A 264 9.39 15.53 5.40
N ILE A 265 8.26 14.98 4.96
CA ILE A 265 6.99 15.70 4.79
C ILE A 265 6.47 16.27 6.14
N LEU A 266 6.84 15.66 7.27
CA LEU A 266 6.38 16.10 8.60
C LEU A 266 7.02 17.42 9.04
N PHE A 267 8.28 17.67 8.69
CA PHE A 267 9.03 18.84 9.17
C PHE A 267 9.39 19.84 8.07
N PHE A 268 9.06 19.56 6.81
CA PHE A 268 9.45 20.44 5.72
C PHE A 268 8.81 21.84 5.89
N PRO A 269 9.62 22.91 5.95
CA PRO A 269 9.11 24.26 6.09
C PRO A 269 8.46 24.69 4.76
N LEU A 270 7.13 24.68 4.73
CA LEU A 270 6.37 25.03 3.53
C LEU A 270 6.06 26.53 3.49
N PRO A 271 6.38 27.23 2.38
CA PRO A 271 5.99 28.63 2.19
C PRO A 271 4.47 28.76 2.10
N HIS A 272 3.96 29.97 2.33
CA HIS A 272 2.52 30.23 2.44
C HIS A 272 1.71 29.77 1.22
N TRP A 273 2.24 29.93 0.00
CA TRP A 273 1.56 29.51 -1.25
C TRP A 273 1.39 27.97 -1.36
N LEU A 274 2.20 27.19 -0.63
CA LEU A 274 2.28 25.73 -0.72
C LEU A 274 1.68 25.11 0.55
N ARG A 275 0.87 25.87 1.30
CA ARG A 275 0.28 25.41 2.54
C ARG A 275 -0.50 24.11 2.37
N PHE A 276 -1.17 23.92 1.23
CA PHE A 276 -1.93 22.69 0.93
C PHE A 276 -1.06 21.43 1.01
N MET A 277 0.26 21.53 0.78
CA MET A 277 1.19 20.40 0.92
C MET A 277 1.27 19.89 2.35
N ARG A 278 0.89 20.69 3.37
CA ARG A 278 0.78 20.22 4.77
C ARG A 278 -0.25 19.09 4.91
N LEU A 279 -1.22 18.99 4.00
CA LEU A 279 -2.19 17.89 3.97
C LEU A 279 -1.54 16.55 3.60
N PHE A 280 -0.42 16.55 2.88
CA PHE A 280 0.33 15.33 2.55
C PHE A 280 1.01 14.69 3.77
N ARG A 281 1.02 15.35 4.92
CA ARG A 281 1.42 14.74 6.20
C ARG A 281 0.61 13.49 6.54
N ILE A 282 -0.56 13.29 5.93
CA ILE A 282 -1.32 12.04 6.05
C ILE A 282 -0.49 10.80 5.67
N ILE A 283 0.44 10.92 4.71
CA ILE A 283 1.30 9.81 4.25
C ILE A 283 2.20 9.31 5.39
N PRO A 284 3.11 10.11 5.99
CA PRO A 284 3.90 9.64 7.11
C PRO A 284 3.06 9.26 8.34
N ILE A 285 1.92 9.93 8.59
CA ILE A 285 1.06 9.63 9.73
C ILE A 285 0.46 8.23 9.63
N THR A 286 -0.12 7.87 8.49
CA THR A 286 -0.69 6.54 8.27
C THR A 286 0.36 5.45 8.42
N ILE A 287 1.58 5.69 7.90
CA ILE A 287 2.72 4.79 8.08
C ILE A 287 3.08 4.64 9.57
N ARG A 288 3.18 5.75 10.32
CA ARG A 288 3.52 5.74 11.76
C ARG A 288 2.44 5.08 12.62
N LEU A 289 1.16 5.32 12.33
CA LEU A 289 0.03 4.67 13.01
C LEU A 289 0.06 3.15 12.84
N ASN A 290 0.39 2.68 11.62
CA ASN A 290 0.57 1.25 11.35
C ASN A 290 1.83 0.69 12.02
N GLN A 291 2.96 1.40 12.00
CA GLN A 291 4.18 0.98 12.71
C GLN A 291 3.99 0.90 14.24
N ALA A 292 3.16 1.78 14.79
CA ALA A 292 2.80 1.81 16.21
C ALA A 292 1.75 0.74 16.61
N ASN A 293 1.25 -0.05 15.65
CA ASN A 293 0.12 -0.98 15.81
C ASN A 293 -1.14 -0.31 16.39
N LEU A 294 -1.40 0.96 16.01
CA LEU A 294 -2.64 1.67 16.34
C LEU A 294 -3.71 1.44 15.28
N ILE A 295 -3.30 1.21 14.03
CA ILE A 295 -4.17 0.86 12.89
C ILE A 295 -3.53 -0.30 12.15
N ASP A 296 -4.32 -1.29 11.73
CA ASP A 296 -3.83 -2.39 10.89
C ASP A 296 -4.09 -2.09 9.41
N LEU A 297 -3.03 -1.76 8.66
CA LEU A 297 -3.10 -1.47 7.22
C LEU A 297 -2.63 -2.66 6.35
N HIS A 298 -2.48 -3.87 6.90
CA HIS A 298 -1.98 -5.02 6.12
C HIS A 298 -2.89 -5.38 4.94
N ALA A 299 -4.21 -5.30 5.10
CA ALA A 299 -5.17 -5.59 4.04
C ALA A 299 -5.05 -4.59 2.86
N ILE A 300 -5.00 -3.28 3.18
CA ILE A 300 -4.88 -2.22 2.16
C ILE A 300 -3.54 -2.30 1.44
N LYS A 301 -2.45 -2.56 2.17
CA LYS A 301 -1.12 -2.73 1.59
C LYS A 301 -1.06 -3.93 0.64
N LYS A 302 -1.67 -5.07 1.03
CA LYS A 302 -1.74 -6.27 0.19
C LYS A 302 -2.48 -5.99 -1.11
N GLN A 303 -3.65 -5.36 -1.04
CA GLN A 303 -4.45 -4.99 -2.21
C GLN A 303 -3.71 -4.02 -3.14
N ALA A 304 -3.08 -2.98 -2.59
CA ALA A 304 -2.33 -2.01 -3.39
C ALA A 304 -1.10 -2.63 -4.06
N SER A 305 -0.42 -3.57 -3.40
CA SER A 305 0.70 -4.29 -4.01
C SER A 305 0.27 -5.24 -5.11
N GLN A 306 -0.91 -5.86 -5.02
CA GLN A 306 -1.41 -6.75 -6.06
C GLN A 306 -1.64 -5.99 -7.38
N GLY A 307 -2.26 -4.80 -7.33
CA GLY A 307 -2.49 -3.99 -8.54
C GLY A 307 -1.24 -3.45 -9.22
N PHE A 308 -0.20 -3.07 -8.46
CA PHE A 308 1.06 -2.56 -9.02
C PHE A 308 2.03 -3.67 -9.43
N VAL A 309 2.02 -4.81 -8.73
CA VAL A 309 2.89 -5.94 -9.07
C VAL A 309 2.35 -6.69 -10.29
N ALA A 310 1.03 -6.87 -10.41
CA ALA A 310 0.44 -7.51 -11.59
C ALA A 310 0.84 -6.81 -12.89
N SER A 311 0.80 -5.47 -12.93
CA SER A 311 1.13 -4.69 -14.13
C SER A 311 2.62 -4.70 -14.52
N ILE A 312 3.52 -5.03 -13.59
CA ILE A 312 4.97 -5.11 -13.87
C ILE A 312 5.41 -6.56 -14.08
N ALA A 313 4.72 -7.51 -13.45
CA ALA A 313 5.07 -8.92 -13.46
C ALA A 313 4.76 -9.60 -14.79
N GLU A 314 3.74 -9.13 -15.52
CA GLU A 314 3.38 -9.62 -16.86
C GLU A 314 4.56 -9.47 -17.84
N ASP A 315 5.03 -8.23 -18.06
CA ASP A 315 6.12 -7.96 -19.01
C ASP A 315 7.49 -8.43 -18.52
N LEU A 316 7.77 -8.35 -17.21
CA LEU A 316 9.11 -8.62 -16.70
C LEU A 316 9.41 -10.13 -16.59
N THR A 317 8.41 -10.96 -16.30
CA THR A 317 8.63 -12.39 -16.06
C THR A 317 8.87 -13.15 -17.35
N GLU A 318 8.16 -12.81 -18.43
CA GLU A 318 8.41 -13.34 -19.77
C GLU A 318 9.85 -13.05 -20.20
N VAL A 319 10.28 -11.79 -20.05
CA VAL A 319 11.65 -11.36 -20.40
C VAL A 319 12.70 -12.05 -19.55
N VAL A 320 12.45 -12.29 -18.26
CA VAL A 320 13.39 -12.98 -17.37
C VAL A 320 13.52 -14.46 -17.73
N VAL A 321 12.42 -15.17 -18.00
CA VAL A 321 12.49 -16.60 -18.36
C VAL A 321 13.13 -16.79 -19.73
N VAL A 322 12.75 -15.98 -20.72
CA VAL A 322 13.40 -15.98 -22.04
C VAL A 322 14.89 -15.60 -21.90
N GLY A 323 15.23 -14.65 -21.03
CA GLY A 323 16.61 -14.28 -20.72
C GLY A 323 17.42 -15.42 -20.10
N LEU A 324 16.84 -16.17 -19.17
CA LEU A 324 17.48 -17.36 -18.58
C LEU A 324 17.65 -18.49 -19.61
N LEU A 325 16.64 -18.74 -20.44
CA LEU A 325 16.72 -19.74 -21.52
C LEU A 325 17.78 -19.33 -22.57
N ASN A 326 17.89 -18.04 -22.90
CA ASN A 326 18.95 -17.50 -23.74
C ASN A 326 20.34 -17.67 -23.08
N GLN A 327 20.44 -17.52 -21.76
CA GLN A 327 21.69 -17.73 -21.04
C GLN A 327 22.12 -19.21 -21.07
N VAL A 328 21.19 -20.14 -20.87
CA VAL A 328 21.44 -21.58 -20.99
C VAL A 328 21.80 -21.95 -22.42
N GLN A 329 21.04 -21.46 -23.41
CA GLN A 329 21.30 -21.67 -24.83
C GLN A 329 22.67 -21.13 -25.24
N GLY A 330 23.05 -19.95 -24.74
CA GLY A 330 24.37 -19.37 -24.96
C GLY A 330 25.49 -20.21 -24.32
N SER A 331 25.23 -20.82 -23.17
CA SER A 331 26.20 -21.70 -22.50
C SER A 331 26.39 -23.01 -23.28
N VAL A 332 25.31 -23.55 -23.86
CA VAL A 332 25.34 -24.70 -24.78
C VAL A 332 26.10 -24.34 -26.06
N GLN A 333 25.80 -23.20 -26.67
CA GLN A 333 26.46 -22.74 -27.92
C GLN A 333 27.95 -22.42 -27.73
N ARG A 334 28.36 -22.01 -26.53
CA ARG A 334 29.77 -21.75 -26.19
C ARG A 334 30.56 -23.01 -25.83
N GLY A 335 29.92 -24.18 -25.81
CA GLY A 335 30.56 -25.45 -25.44
C GLY A 335 30.87 -25.57 -23.94
N GLU A 336 30.25 -24.76 -23.07
CA GLU A 336 30.46 -24.84 -21.62
C GLU A 336 29.95 -26.18 -21.05
N LEU A 337 29.01 -26.84 -21.74
CA LEU A 337 28.57 -28.22 -21.47
C LEU A 337 29.69 -29.23 -21.72
N THR A 338 30.44 -29.03 -22.80
CA THR A 338 31.62 -29.85 -23.11
C THR A 338 32.68 -29.68 -22.03
N ASP A 339 32.89 -28.44 -21.56
CA ASP A 339 33.79 -28.17 -20.43
C ASP A 339 33.29 -28.82 -19.13
N PHE A 340 31.99 -28.74 -18.82
CA PHE A 340 31.42 -29.34 -17.61
C PHE A 340 31.56 -30.88 -17.59
N LEU A 341 31.25 -31.55 -18.71
CA LEU A 341 31.31 -33.01 -18.81
C LEU A 341 32.75 -33.55 -18.89
N SER A 342 33.69 -32.75 -19.39
CA SER A 342 35.11 -33.12 -19.46
C SER A 342 35.91 -32.74 -18.19
N SER A 343 35.38 -31.85 -17.33
CA SER A 343 36.10 -31.30 -16.17
C SER A 343 35.86 -32.03 -14.84
N THR A 344 35.37 -33.27 -14.84
CA THR A 344 35.16 -34.05 -13.60
C THR A 344 36.46 -34.29 -12.79
N GLY A 345 37.63 -33.99 -13.36
CA GLY A 345 38.92 -34.15 -12.68
C GLY A 345 39.58 -32.91 -12.07
N ALA A 346 39.11 -31.66 -12.29
CA ALA A 346 39.98 -30.50 -12.02
C ALA A 346 39.34 -29.17 -11.57
N LYS A 347 38.08 -29.14 -11.15
CA LYS A 347 37.51 -27.96 -10.44
C LYS A 347 36.97 -28.39 -9.08
N PRO A 348 37.19 -27.60 -8.00
CA PRO A 348 36.68 -27.93 -6.68
C PRO A 348 35.15 -27.82 -6.74
N TYR A 349 34.49 -28.97 -6.88
CA TYR A 349 33.07 -29.09 -6.68
C TYR A 349 32.78 -28.65 -5.25
N ILE A 350 31.84 -27.71 -5.06
CA ILE A 350 31.40 -27.32 -3.73
C ILE A 350 30.44 -28.41 -3.28
N ASP A 351 30.98 -29.42 -2.62
CA ASP A 351 30.21 -30.43 -1.90
C ASP A 351 29.60 -29.76 -0.66
N ILE A 352 28.29 -29.51 -0.71
CA ILE A 352 27.56 -28.84 0.37
C ILE A 352 27.16 -29.86 1.45
N ASN A 353 27.08 -31.16 1.14
CA ASN A 353 26.40 -32.14 1.98
C ASN A 353 27.14 -33.47 2.23
N ASN A 354 28.40 -33.64 1.82
CA ASN A 354 29.21 -34.85 2.03
C ASN A 354 28.54 -36.15 1.52
N THR A 355 27.60 -36.03 0.58
CA THR A 355 26.86 -37.14 -0.03
C THR A 355 27.18 -37.16 -1.51
N ASN A 356 27.53 -38.31 -2.07
CA ASN A 356 27.65 -38.43 -3.52
C ASN A 356 26.24 -38.41 -4.13
N GLU A 357 25.78 -37.24 -4.57
CA GLU A 357 24.42 -37.07 -5.09
C GLU A 357 24.15 -37.95 -6.31
N ILE A 358 25.17 -38.26 -7.11
CA ILE A 358 25.06 -39.10 -8.31
C ILE A 358 24.72 -40.54 -7.91
N SER A 359 25.38 -41.08 -6.88
CA SER A 359 25.10 -42.43 -6.37
C SER A 359 23.71 -42.54 -5.75
N GLU A 360 23.25 -41.52 -5.02
CA GLU A 360 21.91 -41.50 -4.43
C GLU A 360 20.81 -41.35 -5.49
N ILE A 361 21.01 -40.51 -6.50
CA ILE A 361 20.08 -40.40 -7.64
C ILE A 361 20.04 -41.71 -8.42
N ALA A 362 21.18 -42.36 -8.66
CA ALA A 362 21.23 -43.67 -9.32
C ALA A 362 20.45 -44.71 -8.53
N ARG A 363 20.57 -44.74 -7.19
CA ARG A 363 19.79 -45.61 -6.30
C ARG A 363 18.30 -45.35 -6.43
N LEU A 364 17.87 -44.09 -6.37
CA LEU A 364 16.46 -43.71 -6.54
C LEU A 364 15.92 -44.11 -7.92
N LEU A 365 16.69 -43.89 -8.98
CA LEU A 365 16.31 -44.29 -10.34
C LEU A 365 16.18 -45.81 -10.46
N VAL A 366 17.12 -46.58 -9.90
CA VAL A 366 17.07 -48.05 -9.91
C VAL A 366 15.83 -48.53 -9.15
N GLN A 367 15.52 -47.94 -7.99
CA GLN A 367 14.30 -48.25 -7.25
C GLN A 367 13.04 -47.91 -8.04
N LEU A 368 13.02 -46.77 -8.73
CA LEU A 368 11.85 -46.34 -9.51
C LEU A 368 11.65 -47.22 -10.75
N VAL A 369 12.75 -47.57 -11.44
CA VAL A 369 12.74 -48.50 -12.56
C VAL A 369 12.25 -49.87 -12.11
N VAL A 370 12.77 -50.41 -11.02
CA VAL A 370 12.42 -51.77 -10.58
C VAL A 370 11.04 -51.84 -9.95
N ASN A 371 10.64 -50.85 -9.15
CA ASN A 371 9.37 -50.91 -8.43
C ASN A 371 8.19 -50.40 -9.25
N GLN A 372 8.41 -49.49 -10.22
CA GLN A 372 7.32 -48.87 -10.98
C GLN A 372 7.42 -49.15 -12.48
N ALA A 373 8.57 -48.92 -13.10
CA ALA A 373 8.69 -49.02 -14.56
C ALA A 373 8.66 -50.47 -15.08
N LEU A 374 9.42 -51.38 -14.45
CA LEU A 374 9.48 -52.80 -14.84
C LEU A 374 8.11 -53.47 -14.75
N PRO A 375 7.33 -53.32 -13.66
CA PRO A 375 5.97 -53.88 -13.61
C PRO A 375 5.03 -53.25 -14.63
N ALA A 376 5.09 -51.92 -14.81
CA ALA A 376 4.23 -51.21 -15.75
C ALA A 376 4.50 -51.60 -17.21
N THR A 377 5.74 -52.03 -17.52
CA THR A 377 6.18 -52.44 -18.87
C THR A 377 6.26 -53.96 -19.04
N ARG A 378 5.67 -54.74 -18.11
CA ARG A 378 5.71 -56.21 -18.15
C ARG A 378 5.26 -56.76 -19.50
N HIS A 379 4.16 -56.23 -20.03
CA HIS A 379 3.58 -56.74 -21.26
C HIS A 379 4.51 -56.53 -22.46
N GLU A 380 5.13 -55.36 -22.56
CA GLU A 380 6.08 -55.01 -23.61
C GLU A 380 7.36 -55.85 -23.50
N ILE A 381 7.85 -56.08 -22.27
CA ILE A 381 9.04 -56.90 -22.02
C ILE A 381 8.75 -58.37 -22.37
N GLU A 382 7.61 -58.92 -21.94
CA GLU A 382 7.19 -60.27 -22.29
C GLU A 382 6.99 -60.42 -23.81
N ALA A 383 6.47 -59.41 -24.49
CA ALA A 383 6.35 -59.42 -25.96
C ALA A 383 7.71 -59.44 -26.65
N LEU A 384 8.67 -58.61 -26.20
CA LEU A 384 10.03 -58.58 -26.74
C LEU A 384 10.79 -59.89 -26.49
N LEU A 385 10.69 -60.43 -25.27
CA LEU A 385 11.28 -61.71 -24.92
C LEU A 385 10.63 -62.85 -25.72
N GLY A 386 9.31 -62.84 -25.87
CA GLY A 386 8.56 -63.77 -26.71
C GLY A 386 9.06 -63.76 -28.15
N TYR A 387 9.21 -62.58 -28.73
CA TYR A 387 9.75 -62.42 -30.08
C TYR A 387 11.19 -62.95 -30.20
N SER A 388 12.05 -62.67 -29.23
CA SER A 388 13.44 -63.16 -29.23
C SER A 388 13.51 -64.68 -29.09
N PHE A 389 12.69 -65.28 -28.22
CA PHE A 389 12.57 -66.72 -28.03
C PHE A 389 12.03 -67.43 -29.27
N GLU A 390 10.96 -66.88 -29.87
CA GLU A 390 10.38 -67.43 -31.09
C GLU A 390 11.39 -67.42 -32.24
N LYS A 391 12.12 -66.30 -32.39
CA LYS A 391 13.19 -66.17 -33.38
C LYS A 391 14.34 -67.13 -33.13
N ALA A 392 14.77 -67.30 -31.87
CA ALA A 392 15.81 -68.25 -31.50
C ALA A 392 15.41 -69.70 -31.78
N ILE A 393 14.18 -70.10 -31.44
CA ILE A 393 13.64 -71.44 -31.69
C ILE A 393 13.51 -71.71 -33.20
N SER A 394 13.04 -70.72 -33.96
CA SER A 394 12.92 -70.83 -35.43
C SER A 394 14.27 -71.00 -36.14
N GLY A 395 15.37 -70.60 -35.50
CA GLY A 395 16.74 -70.75 -36.01
C GLY A 395 17.40 -72.10 -35.72
N LEU A 396 16.73 -73.00 -34.98
CA LEU A 396 17.32 -74.30 -34.62
C LEU A 396 17.22 -75.31 -35.77
N PRO A 397 18.26 -76.13 -36.04
CA PRO A 397 18.23 -77.13 -37.12
C PRO A 397 17.12 -78.19 -36.97
N ALA A 398 16.64 -78.41 -35.74
CA ALA A 398 15.55 -79.34 -35.43
C ALA A 398 14.15 -78.75 -35.62
N TYR A 399 14.02 -77.44 -35.88
CA TYR A 399 12.74 -76.73 -35.98
C TYR A 399 11.85 -77.30 -37.10
N ASP A 400 12.41 -77.51 -38.28
CA ASP A 400 11.69 -78.07 -39.45
C ASP A 400 11.21 -79.52 -39.25
N SER A 401 11.86 -80.25 -38.35
CA SER A 401 11.47 -81.62 -37.99
C SER A 401 10.33 -81.61 -36.97
N LEU A 402 10.35 -80.67 -36.03
CA LEU A 402 9.35 -80.53 -34.98
C LEU A 402 8.05 -79.89 -35.48
N ARG A 403 8.11 -79.01 -36.49
CA ARG A 403 6.94 -78.39 -37.15
C ARG A 403 5.97 -79.39 -37.79
N ARG A 404 6.43 -80.61 -38.09
CA ARG A 404 5.60 -81.67 -38.69
C ARG A 404 4.74 -82.41 -37.68
N LEU A 405 4.90 -82.15 -36.37
CA LEU A 405 4.08 -82.76 -35.34
C LEU A 405 2.70 -82.08 -35.28
N PRO A 406 1.60 -82.85 -35.16
CA PRO A 406 0.28 -82.28 -34.96
C PRO A 406 0.25 -81.41 -33.69
N ASN A 407 -0.35 -80.22 -33.79
CA ASN A 407 -0.41 -79.21 -32.74
C ASN A 407 0.92 -78.56 -32.30
N PHE A 408 2.00 -78.69 -33.08
CA PHE A 408 3.30 -78.08 -32.73
C PHE A 408 3.23 -76.56 -32.55
N GLU A 409 2.51 -75.83 -33.42
CA GLU A 409 2.42 -74.36 -33.33
C GLU A 409 1.79 -73.90 -32.00
N ARG A 410 0.72 -74.57 -31.54
CA ARG A 410 0.11 -74.26 -30.24
C ARG A 410 1.05 -74.60 -29.08
N MET A 411 1.72 -75.76 -29.14
CA MET A 411 2.69 -76.16 -28.13
C MET A 411 3.87 -75.18 -28.04
N GLN A 412 4.36 -74.67 -29.18
CA GLN A 412 5.42 -73.68 -29.23
C GLN A 412 4.97 -72.35 -28.61
N THR A 413 3.79 -71.82 -28.98
CA THR A 413 3.28 -70.58 -28.41
C THR A 413 3.06 -70.70 -26.91
N ASP A 414 2.48 -71.81 -26.44
CA ASP A 414 2.24 -72.06 -25.02
C ASP A 414 3.56 -72.20 -24.24
N LEU A 415 4.56 -72.89 -24.81
CA LEU A 415 5.89 -73.02 -24.20
C LEU A 415 6.62 -71.69 -24.16
N VAL A 416 6.57 -70.89 -25.23
CA VAL A 416 7.21 -69.57 -25.28
C VAL A 416 6.55 -68.64 -24.26
N GLN A 417 5.23 -68.55 -24.22
CA GLN A 417 4.52 -67.69 -23.27
C GLN A 417 4.76 -68.10 -21.82
N GLN A 418 4.68 -69.40 -21.50
CA GLN A 418 4.93 -69.87 -20.14
C GLN A 418 6.39 -69.69 -19.72
N THR A 419 7.33 -69.89 -20.64
CA THR A 419 8.76 -69.73 -20.36
C THR A 419 9.10 -68.26 -20.16
N VAL A 420 8.62 -67.38 -21.04
CA VAL A 420 8.88 -65.94 -20.95
C VAL A 420 8.28 -65.35 -19.68
N SER A 421 7.03 -65.68 -19.36
CA SER A 421 6.39 -65.13 -18.15
C SER A 421 7.05 -65.64 -16.87
N ARG A 422 7.43 -66.94 -16.82
CA ARG A 422 8.20 -67.47 -15.68
C ARG A 422 9.59 -66.88 -15.58
N LEU A 423 10.29 -66.68 -16.69
CA LEU A 423 11.61 -66.06 -16.69
C LEU A 423 11.53 -64.62 -16.24
N TYR A 424 10.53 -63.87 -16.70
CA TYR A 424 10.28 -62.51 -16.22
C TYR A 424 10.04 -62.51 -14.71
N ASP A 425 9.14 -63.36 -14.20
CA ASP A 425 8.83 -63.41 -12.77
C ASP A 425 10.06 -63.82 -11.94
N ILE A 426 10.86 -64.79 -12.40
CA ILE A 426 12.11 -65.19 -11.72
C ILE A 426 13.11 -64.04 -11.70
N VAL A 427 13.39 -63.42 -12.84
CA VAL A 427 14.38 -62.33 -12.93
C VAL A 427 13.93 -61.11 -12.14
N TYR A 428 12.64 -60.76 -12.23
CA TYR A 428 12.05 -59.66 -11.48
C TYR A 428 12.16 -59.87 -9.96
N GLN A 429 11.80 -61.06 -9.47
CA GLN A 429 11.92 -61.40 -8.05
C GLN A 429 13.37 -61.40 -7.56
N GLN A 430 14.32 -61.88 -8.38
CA GLN A 430 15.74 -61.84 -8.03
C GLN A 430 16.28 -60.41 -7.98
N ILE A 431 15.89 -59.56 -8.92
CA ILE A 431 16.27 -58.13 -8.91
C ILE A 431 15.69 -57.42 -7.67
N LEU A 432 14.43 -57.70 -7.30
CA LEU A 432 13.83 -57.16 -6.08
C LEU A 432 14.60 -57.58 -4.82
N GLN A 433 14.96 -58.87 -4.71
CA GLN A 433 15.71 -59.38 -3.56
C GLN A 433 17.11 -58.77 -3.45
N LEU A 434 17.79 -58.56 -4.59
CA LEU A 434 19.11 -57.95 -4.64
C LEU A 434 19.10 -56.46 -4.22
N ILE A 435 18.03 -55.73 -4.55
CA ILE A 435 17.91 -54.30 -4.22
C ILE A 435 17.55 -54.06 -2.76
N GLU A 436 16.75 -54.94 -2.14
CA GLU A 436 16.31 -54.73 -0.76
C GLU A 436 17.31 -55.24 0.30
N HIS A 437 18.17 -56.23 0.00
CA HIS A 437 18.87 -56.97 1.06
C HIS A 437 20.36 -57.28 0.82
N ASP A 438 21.00 -56.84 -0.27
CA ASP A 438 22.41 -57.19 -0.55
C ASP A 438 23.38 -55.97 -0.57
N PRO A 439 24.27 -55.82 0.44
CA PRO A 439 25.27 -54.76 0.46
C PRO A 439 26.39 -54.93 -0.60
N GLU A 440 26.56 -56.10 -1.21
CA GLU A 440 27.47 -56.29 -2.35
C GLU A 440 26.87 -55.78 -3.67
N PHE A 441 25.54 -55.84 -3.82
CA PHE A 441 24.85 -55.27 -4.97
C PHE A 441 25.08 -53.75 -5.05
N ASP A 442 25.01 -53.05 -3.92
CA ASP A 442 25.32 -51.62 -3.85
C ASP A 442 26.75 -51.29 -4.31
N LYS A 443 27.74 -52.13 -3.97
CA LYS A 443 29.13 -51.94 -4.42
C LYS A 443 29.29 -52.17 -5.92
N LEU A 444 28.64 -53.20 -6.46
CA LEU A 444 28.66 -53.50 -7.90
C LEU A 444 27.97 -52.40 -8.69
N LEU A 445 26.85 -51.88 -8.17
CA LEU A 445 26.11 -50.78 -8.77
C LEU A 445 26.96 -49.50 -8.79
N ASN A 446 27.59 -49.16 -7.67
CA ASN A 446 28.50 -48.01 -7.61
C ASN A 446 29.65 -48.14 -8.62
N ARG A 447 30.27 -49.33 -8.70
CA ARG A 447 31.36 -49.57 -9.64
C ARG A 447 30.91 -49.53 -11.09
N LEU A 448 29.72 -50.04 -11.40
CA LEU A 448 29.13 -49.98 -12.73
C LEU A 448 28.81 -48.53 -13.12
N VAL A 449 28.28 -47.73 -12.19
CA VAL A 449 28.02 -46.30 -12.40
C VAL A 449 29.33 -45.55 -12.65
N GLU A 450 30.37 -45.79 -11.85
CA GLU A 450 31.70 -45.21 -12.06
C GLU A 450 32.28 -45.59 -13.43
N THR A 451 32.29 -46.88 -13.76
CA THR A 451 32.88 -47.38 -15.01
C THR A 451 32.09 -46.92 -16.24
N LEU A 452 30.75 -46.90 -16.17
CA LEU A 452 29.91 -46.35 -17.24
C LEU A 452 30.08 -44.85 -17.36
N SER A 453 30.18 -44.12 -16.26
CA SER A 453 30.43 -42.69 -16.28
C SER A 453 31.76 -42.40 -16.98
N GLU A 454 32.83 -43.12 -16.61
CA GLU A 454 34.14 -42.98 -17.25
C GLU A 454 34.09 -43.32 -18.76
N ALA A 455 33.43 -44.43 -19.12
CA ALA A 455 33.31 -44.86 -20.52
C ALA A 455 32.47 -43.87 -21.35
N LEU A 456 31.35 -43.37 -20.80
CA LEU A 456 30.50 -42.37 -21.44
C LEU A 456 31.25 -41.05 -21.60
N THR A 457 31.96 -40.57 -20.57
CA THR A 457 32.79 -39.37 -20.67
C THR A 457 33.88 -39.54 -21.74
N SER A 458 34.50 -40.71 -21.83
CA SER A 458 35.52 -41.01 -22.85
C SER A 458 34.96 -41.07 -24.27
N GLU A 459 33.78 -41.65 -24.48
CA GLU A 459 33.15 -41.76 -25.81
C GLU A 459 32.50 -40.44 -26.25
N ILE A 460 31.94 -39.69 -25.30
CA ILE A 460 31.36 -38.35 -25.51
C ILE A 460 32.44 -37.36 -25.98
N GLN A 461 33.72 -37.53 -25.61
CA GLN A 461 34.82 -36.74 -26.18
C GLN A 461 35.00 -36.91 -27.71
N GLY A 462 34.31 -37.87 -28.34
CA GLY A 462 34.15 -37.92 -29.79
C GLY A 462 33.37 -36.70 -30.31
N LYS A 463 34.09 -35.74 -30.93
CA LYS A 463 33.57 -34.44 -31.41
C LYS A 463 32.19 -34.48 -32.07
N GLN A 464 31.91 -35.52 -32.86
CA GLN A 464 30.67 -35.63 -33.63
C GLN A 464 29.41 -35.87 -32.77
N SER A 465 29.54 -36.58 -31.66
CA SER A 465 28.40 -36.89 -30.76
C SER A 465 28.03 -35.67 -29.92
N LEU A 466 29.01 -34.88 -29.49
CA LEU A 466 28.82 -33.64 -28.74
C LEU A 466 28.15 -32.54 -29.57
N GLU A 467 28.65 -32.29 -30.80
CA GLU A 467 28.06 -31.29 -31.69
C GLU A 467 26.58 -31.59 -31.98
N ARG A 468 26.23 -32.87 -32.14
CA ARG A 468 24.85 -33.30 -32.34
C ARG A 468 24.00 -33.12 -31.09
N MET A 469 24.54 -33.37 -29.90
CA MET A 469 23.85 -33.16 -28.64
C MET A 469 23.60 -31.67 -28.36
N GLU A 470 24.61 -30.82 -28.57
CA GLU A 470 24.49 -29.36 -28.43
C GLU A 470 23.43 -28.80 -29.39
N TYR A 471 23.39 -29.27 -30.64
CA TYR A 471 22.34 -28.91 -31.59
C TYR A 471 20.94 -29.30 -31.11
N LEU A 472 20.76 -30.54 -30.64
CA LEU A 472 19.46 -31.03 -30.17
C LEU A 472 19.01 -30.31 -28.89
N LEU A 473 19.92 -30.02 -27.96
CA LEU A 473 19.61 -29.25 -26.75
C LEU A 473 19.23 -27.81 -27.10
N ASN A 474 19.94 -27.18 -28.03
CA ASN A 474 19.62 -25.85 -28.52
C ASN A 474 18.22 -25.82 -29.17
N ALA A 475 17.91 -26.80 -30.02
CA ALA A 475 16.60 -26.93 -30.66
C ALA A 475 15.47 -27.15 -29.63
N LEU A 476 15.70 -28.02 -28.63
CA LEU A 476 14.74 -28.27 -27.56
C LEU A 476 14.48 -27.02 -26.71
N ILE A 477 15.54 -26.25 -26.38
CA ILE A 477 15.39 -24.99 -25.63
C ILE A 477 14.58 -23.98 -26.44
N GLU A 478 14.79 -23.89 -27.75
CA GLU A 478 14.03 -23.01 -28.63
C GLU A 478 12.54 -23.41 -28.71
N GLU A 479 12.26 -24.71 -28.79
CA GLU A 479 10.90 -25.25 -28.74
C GLU A 479 10.22 -24.98 -27.39
N ILE A 480 10.96 -25.05 -26.28
CA ILE A 480 10.46 -24.69 -24.95
C ILE A 480 10.12 -23.20 -24.88
N LYS A 481 10.97 -22.30 -25.40
CA LYS A 481 10.67 -20.84 -25.40
C LYS A 481 9.36 -20.54 -26.10
N ILE A 482 9.16 -21.10 -27.30
CA ILE A 482 7.96 -20.87 -28.11
C ILE A 482 6.71 -21.37 -27.38
N ASN A 483 6.76 -22.58 -26.81
CA ASN A 483 5.62 -23.16 -26.09
C ASN A 483 5.35 -22.47 -24.74
N TYR A 484 6.39 -21.97 -24.06
CA TYR A 484 6.26 -21.30 -22.77
C TYR A 484 5.62 -19.92 -22.91
N VAL A 485 6.04 -19.13 -23.90
CA VAL A 485 5.47 -17.79 -24.18
C VAL A 485 3.97 -17.86 -24.48
N GLN A 486 3.49 -18.96 -25.09
CA GLN A 486 2.07 -19.12 -25.43
C GLN A 486 1.15 -19.52 -24.27
N ARG A 487 1.69 -19.96 -23.12
CA ARG A 487 0.90 -20.62 -22.05
C ARG A 487 0.86 -19.89 -20.72
N LEU A 488 1.46 -18.70 -20.60
CA LEU A 488 1.54 -17.99 -19.33
C LEU A 488 0.17 -17.49 -18.85
N SER A 489 -0.19 -17.88 -17.62
CA SER A 489 -1.35 -17.39 -16.87
C SER A 489 -0.88 -16.53 -15.68
N GLU A 490 -1.71 -15.57 -15.24
CA GLU A 490 -1.38 -14.63 -14.15
C GLU A 490 -1.02 -15.35 -12.83
N GLU A 491 -1.58 -16.54 -12.58
CA GLU A 491 -1.43 -17.28 -11.32
C GLU A 491 -0.04 -17.95 -11.17
N ASP A 492 0.57 -18.37 -12.29
CA ASP A 492 1.89 -19.01 -12.31
C ASP A 492 3.03 -18.00 -12.03
N ILE A 493 2.79 -16.73 -12.37
CA ILE A 493 3.75 -15.63 -12.21
C ILE A 493 3.95 -15.29 -10.72
N GLU A 494 2.88 -15.29 -9.94
CA GLU A 494 2.94 -14.96 -8.50
C GLU A 494 3.72 -16.02 -7.71
N ALA A 495 3.53 -17.30 -8.04
CA ALA A 495 4.26 -18.42 -7.43
C ALA A 495 5.78 -18.36 -7.69
N LEU A 496 6.20 -18.03 -8.92
CA LEU A 496 7.60 -17.92 -9.30
C LEU A 496 8.33 -16.76 -8.60
N LEU A 497 7.66 -15.62 -8.42
CA LEU A 497 8.21 -14.47 -7.72
C LEU A 497 8.47 -14.77 -6.23
N ASP A 498 7.56 -15.49 -5.58
CA ASP A 498 7.70 -15.86 -4.18
C ASP A 498 8.80 -16.89 -3.95
N GLN A 499 8.95 -17.87 -4.85
CA GLN A 499 10.08 -18.82 -4.81
C GLN A 499 11.43 -18.12 -5.02
N THR A 500 11.52 -17.19 -5.97
CA THR A 500 12.75 -16.44 -6.25
C THR A 500 13.16 -15.56 -5.06
N ARG A 501 12.19 -14.96 -4.37
CA ARG A 501 12.43 -14.19 -3.14
C ARG A 501 12.98 -15.07 -2.01
N ALA A 502 12.45 -16.30 -1.86
CA ALA A 502 12.92 -17.27 -0.89
C ALA A 502 14.36 -17.71 -1.16
N LEU A 503 14.70 -18.04 -2.42
CA LEU A 503 16.05 -18.45 -2.82
C LEU A 503 17.09 -17.33 -2.63
N ARG A 504 16.75 -16.08 -2.96
CA ARG A 504 17.64 -14.92 -2.70
C ARG A 504 17.87 -14.66 -1.21
N GLN A 505 16.92 -15.01 -0.34
CA GLN A 505 17.12 -14.94 1.10
C GLN A 505 18.11 -16.00 1.60
N VAL A 506 18.04 -17.22 1.06
CA VAL A 506 18.98 -18.30 1.38
C VAL A 506 20.39 -17.96 0.90
N ALA A 507 20.54 -17.49 -0.35
CA ALA A 507 21.85 -17.14 -0.92
C ALA A 507 22.52 -15.91 -0.27
N ARG A 508 21.77 -15.04 0.42
CA ARG A 508 22.32 -13.92 1.21
C ARG A 508 22.62 -14.27 2.67
N SER A 509 22.18 -15.45 3.11
CA SER A 509 22.39 -15.96 4.47
C SER A 509 23.62 -16.88 4.60
N GLN A 510 24.35 -17.06 3.51
CA GLN A 510 25.68 -17.65 3.40
C GLN A 510 26.64 -16.54 2.97
#